data_AF-A0A6B1B0V1-F1
#
_entry.id   AF-A0A6B1B0V1-F1
#
_cell.length_a   1.000
_cell.length_b   1.000
_cell.length_c   1.000
_cell.angle_alpha   90.00
_cell.angle_beta   90.00
_cell.angle_gamma   90.00
#
_symmetry.space_group_name_H-M   'P 1'
#
loop_
_entity.id
_entity.type
_entity.pdbx_description
1 polymer ?
#
loop_
_entity_poly.entity_id
_entity_poly.type
_entity_poly.pdbx_seq_one_letter_code
_entity_poly.pdbx_strand_id
1 'polypeptide(L)'
;MPSDFAFKALNRFHGAAIAISRGKIGWTGAKMPVLELTTIGRKSGLPRSVLLTAPWQDGERMALIASAGGNDKNPAWFLNLRANSSVTVRTADGTTKMNARITSGDERTEIWNAAVSEFKHYAAYESKTDREIPVVVLEPAETTGIPT
;
A
#
# COMPACT_ATOMS: atom_id res chain seq x y z
N MET A 1 4.99 -11.96 28.31
CA MET A 1 4.67 -10.96 27.26
C MET A 1 5.95 -10.66 26.49
N PRO A 2 6.00 -10.78 25.16
CA PRO A 2 7.19 -10.38 24.41
C PRO A 2 7.43 -8.88 24.63
N SER A 3 8.69 -8.45 24.66
CA SER A 3 9.04 -7.03 24.86
C SER A 3 8.65 -6.18 23.64
N ASP A 4 8.30 -4.92 23.85
CA ASP A 4 8.01 -3.92 22.80
C ASP A 4 9.09 -3.84 21.70
N PHE A 5 10.32 -4.19 22.06
CA PHE A 5 11.44 -4.29 21.14
C PHE A 5 11.33 -5.50 20.21
N ALA A 6 10.97 -6.67 20.74
CA ALA A 6 10.69 -7.87 19.94
C ALA A 6 9.48 -7.65 19.02
N PHE A 7 8.46 -6.91 19.45
CA PHE A 7 7.34 -6.51 18.61
C PHE A 7 7.73 -5.54 17.48
N LYS A 8 8.61 -4.57 17.73
CA LYS A 8 9.13 -3.69 16.66
C LYS A 8 9.99 -4.47 15.66
N ALA A 9 10.80 -5.42 16.12
CA ALA A 9 11.61 -6.29 15.26
C ALA A 9 10.73 -7.23 14.43
N LEU A 10 9.77 -7.92 15.04
CA LEU A 10 8.84 -8.82 14.35
C LEU A 10 7.88 -8.07 13.41
N ASN A 11 7.45 -6.86 13.74
CA ASN A 11 6.69 -5.99 12.83
C ASN A 11 7.50 -5.55 11.61
N ARG A 12 8.83 -5.46 11.76
CA ARG A 12 9.76 -5.25 10.65
C ARG A 12 9.98 -6.53 9.81
N PHE A 13 9.45 -7.68 10.22
CA PHE A 13 9.55 -8.96 9.51
C PHE A 13 8.20 -9.47 8.99
N HIS A 14 7.06 -9.26 9.67
CA HIS A 14 5.73 -9.67 9.19
C HIS A 14 5.19 -8.70 8.12
N GLY A 15 5.33 -7.38 8.33
CA GLY A 15 5.10 -6.39 7.25
C GLY A 15 6.19 -6.42 6.17
N ALA A 16 7.23 -7.24 6.37
CA ALA A 16 8.35 -7.38 5.47
C ALA A 16 8.47 -8.78 4.84
N ALA A 17 7.51 -9.67 5.03
CA ALA A 17 7.46 -10.89 4.22
C ALA A 17 7.26 -10.57 2.72
N ILE A 18 6.70 -9.40 2.39
CA ILE A 18 6.65 -8.85 1.02
C ILE A 18 7.75 -7.78 0.80
N ALA A 19 8.24 -7.10 1.85
CA ALA A 19 9.30 -6.09 1.74
C ALA A 19 10.75 -6.64 1.78
N ILE A 20 10.96 -7.91 2.12
CA ILE A 20 12.26 -8.61 2.04
C ILE A 20 12.32 -9.40 0.72
N SER A 21 12.07 -8.71 -0.38
CA SER A 21 12.80 -9.04 -1.59
C SER A 21 13.50 -7.79 -2.02
N ARG A 22 14.80 -7.75 -1.75
CA ARG A 22 15.70 -6.73 -2.31
C ARG A 22 15.80 -6.96 -3.82
N GLY A 23 14.74 -6.66 -4.56
CA GLY A 23 14.66 -6.81 -6.01
C GLY A 23 14.79 -8.24 -6.55
N LYS A 24 14.37 -9.26 -5.77
CA LYS A 24 14.43 -10.68 -6.20
C LYS A 24 13.07 -11.33 -6.45
N ILE A 25 11.98 -10.73 -5.97
CA ILE A 25 10.63 -11.01 -6.49
C ILE A 25 10.50 -10.07 -7.69
N GLY A 26 10.18 -10.61 -8.86
CA GLY A 26 9.88 -9.77 -10.03
C GLY A 26 8.69 -8.84 -9.76
N TRP A 27 8.16 -8.20 -10.80
CA TRP A 27 6.99 -7.32 -10.68
C TRP A 27 5.65 -8.06 -10.45
N THR A 28 5.73 -9.28 -9.92
CA THR A 28 4.60 -10.14 -9.58
C THR A 28 4.93 -10.90 -8.29
N GLY A 29 4.02 -10.88 -7.32
CA GLY A 29 4.14 -11.56 -6.04
C GLY A 29 2.79 -12.09 -5.59
N ALA A 30 2.71 -13.38 -5.21
CA ALA A 30 1.45 -14.06 -4.89
C ALA A 30 0.36 -13.88 -5.97
N LYS A 31 0.77 -13.89 -7.25
CA LYS A 31 -0.05 -13.63 -8.45
C LYS A 31 -0.62 -12.20 -8.57
N MET A 32 -0.21 -11.28 -7.69
CA MET A 32 -0.56 -9.86 -7.78
C MET A 32 0.57 -9.06 -8.44
N PRO A 33 0.24 -7.98 -9.18
CA PRO A 33 1.20 -6.96 -9.55
C PRO A 33 1.90 -6.41 -8.31
N VAL A 34 3.21 -6.22 -8.40
CA VAL A 34 4.04 -5.62 -7.35
C VAL A 34 4.53 -4.26 -7.81
N LEU A 35 4.59 -3.31 -6.89
CA LEU A 35 5.19 -1.99 -7.11
C LEU A 35 6.07 -1.61 -5.93
N GLU A 36 7.00 -0.69 -6.17
CA GLU A 36 7.67 0.06 -5.11
C GLU A 36 6.99 1.41 -4.92
N LEU A 37 6.47 1.64 -3.73
CA LEU A 37 5.88 2.89 -3.30
C LEU A 37 6.92 3.70 -2.54
N THR A 38 7.21 4.91 -3.01
CA THR A 38 8.03 5.89 -2.30
C THR A 38 7.15 7.00 -1.71
N THR A 39 7.19 7.14 -0.39
CA THR A 39 6.46 8.17 0.39
C THR A 39 7.42 9.12 1.09
N ILE A 40 6.96 10.30 1.50
CA ILE A 40 7.72 11.18 2.39
C ILE A 40 7.43 10.83 3.86
N GLY A 41 8.46 10.48 4.62
CA GLY A 41 8.31 10.11 6.02
C GLY A 41 7.77 11.28 6.86
N ARG A 42 6.53 11.20 7.35
CA ARG A 42 5.83 12.32 8.02
C ARG A 42 6.55 12.92 9.24
N LYS A 43 7.43 12.15 9.88
CA LYS A 43 8.23 12.60 11.03
C LYS A 43 9.64 13.04 10.64
N SER A 44 10.19 12.48 9.57
CA SER A 44 11.59 12.67 9.18
C SER A 44 11.79 13.60 7.99
N GLY A 45 10.76 13.86 7.19
CA GLY A 45 10.88 14.56 5.90
C GLY A 45 11.61 13.76 4.80
N LEU A 46 12.27 12.66 5.14
CA LEU A 46 13.04 11.83 4.20
C LEU A 46 12.16 10.86 3.38
N PRO A 47 12.53 10.56 2.12
CA PRO A 47 11.90 9.51 1.32
C PRO A 47 11.96 8.13 1.98
N ARG A 48 10.88 7.35 1.87
CA ARG A 48 10.72 5.99 2.41
C ARG A 48 10.07 5.10 1.35
N SER A 49 10.80 4.07 0.95
CA SER A 49 10.33 3.11 -0.07
C SER A 49 9.89 1.77 0.53
N VAL A 50 8.86 1.16 -0.04
CA VAL A 50 8.35 -0.16 0.34
C VAL A 50 7.79 -0.88 -0.88
N LEU A 51 8.01 -2.20 -0.97
CA LEU A 51 7.35 -3.05 -1.97
C LEU A 51 5.97 -3.47 -1.48
N LEU A 52 4.96 -3.30 -2.33
CA LEU A 52 3.56 -3.61 -2.05
C LEU A 52 2.94 -4.33 -3.24
N THR A 53 1.87 -5.08 -2.98
CA THR A 53 1.00 -5.64 -4.01
C THR A 53 -0.13 -4.67 -4.35
N ALA A 54 -0.55 -4.67 -5.61
CA ALA A 54 -1.70 -3.92 -6.11
C ALA A 54 -2.80 -4.91 -6.57
N PRO A 55 -3.66 -5.40 -5.66
CA PRO A 55 -4.67 -6.43 -5.96
C PRO A 55 -5.85 -5.93 -6.81
N TRP A 56 -5.89 -4.65 -7.16
CA TRP A 56 -6.92 -4.06 -8.00
C TRP A 56 -6.29 -3.00 -8.92
N GLN A 57 -6.72 -2.99 -10.18
CA GLN A 57 -6.29 -2.04 -11.20
C GLN A 57 -7.48 -1.62 -12.06
N ASP A 58 -7.46 -0.37 -12.51
CA ASP A 58 -8.42 0.18 -13.48
C ASP A 58 -7.72 1.26 -14.31
N GLY A 59 -7.33 0.89 -15.54
CA GLY A 59 -6.47 1.73 -16.39
C GLY A 59 -5.15 2.04 -15.68
N GLU A 60 -4.84 3.34 -15.52
CA GLU A 60 -3.64 3.81 -14.82
C GLU A 60 -3.82 3.88 -13.29
N ARG A 61 -5.03 3.58 -12.77
CA ARG A 61 -5.32 3.57 -11.34
C ARG A 61 -5.04 2.19 -10.76
N MET A 62 -4.58 2.17 -9.52
CA MET A 62 -4.34 0.94 -8.79
C MET A 62 -4.62 1.11 -7.30
N ALA A 63 -5.11 0.06 -6.64
CA ALA A 63 -5.39 0.11 -5.22
C ALA A 63 -4.31 -0.61 -4.41
N LEU A 64 -3.94 0.01 -3.29
CA LEU A 64 -3.11 -0.55 -2.24
C LEU A 64 -3.96 -0.83 -1.00
N ILE A 65 -3.71 -1.97 -0.35
CA ILE A 65 -4.42 -2.36 0.87
C ILE A 65 -3.50 -2.22 2.07
N ALA A 66 -3.84 -1.32 3.00
CA ALA A 66 -3.09 -1.06 4.23
C ALA A 66 -3.39 -2.10 5.33
N SER A 67 -3.29 -3.39 4.99
CA SER A 67 -3.66 -4.49 5.89
C SER A 67 -2.65 -4.72 7.01
N ALA A 68 -1.36 -4.49 6.77
CA ALA A 68 -0.28 -4.84 7.70
C ALA A 68 -0.41 -6.28 8.26
N GLY A 69 -0.97 -7.21 7.48
CA GLY A 69 -1.23 -8.59 7.89
C GLY A 69 -2.34 -8.76 8.95
N GLY A 70 -3.21 -7.76 9.14
CA GLY A 70 -4.24 -7.75 10.18
C GLY A 70 -3.76 -7.18 11.52
N ASN A 71 -2.67 -6.39 11.52
CA ASN A 71 -2.20 -5.72 12.74
C ASN A 71 -3.13 -4.56 13.12
N ASP A 72 -3.33 -4.31 14.42
CA ASP A 72 -4.13 -3.17 14.92
C ASP A 72 -3.54 -1.80 14.57
N LYS A 73 -2.25 -1.75 14.22
CA LYS A 73 -1.58 -0.51 13.81
C LYS A 73 -1.49 -0.42 12.29
N ASN A 74 -1.91 0.73 11.79
CA ASN A 74 -1.70 1.08 10.38
C ASN A 74 -0.20 1.11 10.01
N PRO A 75 0.16 0.70 8.79
CA PRO A 75 1.54 0.69 8.35
C PRO A 75 2.09 2.11 8.16
N ALA A 76 3.40 2.26 8.31
CA ALA A 76 4.05 3.58 8.26
C ALA A 76 3.85 4.29 6.91
N TRP A 77 3.82 3.57 5.78
CA TRP A 77 3.59 4.16 4.46
C TRP A 77 2.18 4.78 4.36
N PHE A 78 1.15 4.12 4.89
CA PHE A 78 -0.21 4.66 4.91
C PHE A 78 -0.28 5.94 5.76
N LEU A 79 0.38 5.91 6.90
CA LEU A 79 0.48 7.06 7.79
C LEU A 79 1.24 8.23 7.17
N ASN A 80 2.23 7.96 6.30
CA ASN A 80 2.93 8.97 5.50
C ASN A 80 2.00 9.56 4.43
N LEU A 81 1.28 8.72 3.68
CA LEU A 81 0.32 9.13 2.65
C LEU A 81 -0.76 10.06 3.18
N ARG A 82 -1.27 9.75 4.38
CA ARG A 82 -2.27 10.60 5.03
C ARG A 82 -1.74 12.01 5.36
N ALA A 83 -0.43 12.16 5.50
CA ALA A 83 0.21 13.46 5.73
C ALA A 83 0.64 14.15 4.42
N ASN A 84 0.98 13.37 3.39
CA ASN A 84 1.32 13.86 2.06
C ASN A 84 0.93 12.80 1.02
N SER A 85 -0.06 13.11 0.18
CA SER A 85 -0.60 12.20 -0.83
C SER A 85 0.30 12.03 -2.05
N SER A 86 1.29 12.90 -2.27
CA SER A 86 2.18 12.81 -3.42
C SER A 86 3.19 11.67 -3.23
N VAL A 87 3.23 10.77 -4.22
CA VAL A 87 4.10 9.60 -4.21
C VAL A 87 4.79 9.36 -5.53
N THR A 88 5.88 8.59 -5.45
CA THR A 88 6.51 7.99 -6.62
C THR A 88 6.25 6.49 -6.59
N VAL A 89 5.76 5.96 -7.70
CA VAL A 89 5.47 4.55 -7.90
C VAL A 89 6.43 4.01 -8.95
N ARG A 90 7.11 2.92 -8.65
CA ARG A 90 7.93 2.18 -9.62
C ARG A 90 7.34 0.80 -9.87
N THR A 91 7.10 0.49 -11.14
CA THR A 91 6.58 -0.80 -11.63
C THR A 91 7.54 -1.40 -12.66
N ALA A 92 7.12 -2.48 -13.33
CA ALA A 92 7.84 -3.04 -14.47
C ALA A 92 8.05 -2.04 -15.61
N ASP A 93 7.08 -1.15 -15.80
CA ASP A 93 6.99 -0.29 -16.98
C ASP A 93 7.71 1.05 -16.77
N GLY A 94 8.11 1.36 -15.53
CA GLY A 94 8.87 2.57 -15.23
C GLY A 94 8.56 3.16 -13.87
N THR A 95 8.86 4.45 -13.74
CA THR A 95 8.66 5.21 -12.51
C THR A 95 7.80 6.43 -12.80
N THR A 96 6.69 6.57 -12.07
CA THR A 96 5.67 7.61 -12.30
C THR A 96 5.33 8.31 -10.98
N LYS A 97 5.04 9.62 -11.06
CA LYS A 97 4.48 10.37 -9.93
C LYS A 97 2.97 10.20 -9.91
N MET A 98 2.42 9.88 -8.75
CA MET A 98 1.00 9.64 -8.55
C MET A 98 0.52 10.35 -7.29
N ASN A 99 -0.80 10.51 -7.19
CA ASN A 99 -1.47 10.98 -5.99
C ASN A 99 -2.18 9.79 -5.32
N ALA A 100 -2.05 9.70 -4.00
CA ALA A 100 -2.74 8.71 -3.19
C ALA A 100 -4.01 9.30 -2.56
N ARG A 101 -5.14 8.62 -2.76
CA ARG A 101 -6.43 8.97 -2.18
C ARG A 101 -6.94 7.81 -1.33
N ILE A 102 -7.30 8.11 -0.08
CA ILE A 102 -7.91 7.13 0.83
C ILE A 102 -9.38 7.05 0.47
N THR A 103 -9.84 5.87 0.03
CA THR A 103 -11.24 5.65 -0.34
C THR A 103 -12.11 5.48 0.90
N SER A 104 -13.41 5.76 0.78
CA SER A 104 -14.39 5.57 1.85
C SER A 104 -15.75 5.14 1.29
N GLY A 105 -16.66 4.67 2.14
CA GLY A 105 -18.02 4.31 1.74
C GLY A 105 -18.07 3.21 0.68
N ASP A 106 -18.92 3.41 -0.34
CA ASP A 106 -19.18 2.43 -1.38
C ASP A 106 -17.94 2.14 -2.24
N GLU A 107 -17.16 3.17 -2.61
CA GLU A 107 -15.93 3.00 -3.40
C GLU A 107 -14.92 2.08 -2.68
N ARG A 108 -14.74 2.27 -1.35
CA ARG A 108 -13.88 1.38 -0.56
C ARG A 108 -14.41 -0.05 -0.58
N THR A 109 -15.73 -0.20 -0.39
CA THR A 109 -16.41 -1.50 -0.33
C THR A 109 -16.26 -2.27 -1.64
N GLU A 110 -16.47 -1.60 -2.77
CA GLU A 110 -16.32 -2.18 -4.11
C GLU A 110 -14.91 -2.70 -4.36
N ILE A 111 -13.89 -1.86 -4.13
CA ILE A 111 -12.49 -2.23 -4.33
C ILE A 111 -12.06 -3.34 -3.36
N TRP A 112 -12.49 -3.26 -2.09
CA TRP A 112 -12.21 -4.28 -1.09
C TRP A 112 -12.79 -5.64 -1.51
N ASN A 113 -14.07 -5.67 -1.89
CA ASN A 113 -14.75 -6.89 -2.31
C ASN A 113 -14.10 -7.49 -3.56
N ALA A 114 -13.72 -6.66 -4.53
CA ALA A 114 -12.97 -7.10 -5.71
C ALA A 114 -11.66 -7.78 -5.30
N ALA A 115 -10.86 -7.13 -4.45
CA ALA A 115 -9.60 -7.69 -3.97
C ALA A 115 -9.79 -8.98 -3.16
N VAL A 116 -10.80 -9.07 -2.30
CA VAL A 116 -11.08 -10.30 -1.52
C VAL A 116 -11.56 -11.45 -2.40
N SER A 117 -12.35 -11.15 -3.45
CA SER A 117 -12.86 -12.16 -4.37
C SER A 117 -11.73 -12.90 -5.10
N GLU A 118 -10.69 -12.17 -5.49
CA GLU A 118 -9.52 -12.73 -6.18
C GLU A 118 -8.46 -13.24 -5.19
N PHE A 119 -8.28 -12.54 -4.07
CA PHE A 119 -7.22 -12.77 -3.10
C PHE A 119 -7.77 -12.99 -1.68
N LYS A 120 -8.35 -14.17 -1.45
CA LYS A 120 -9.06 -14.56 -0.21
C LYS A 120 -8.31 -14.32 1.11
N HIS A 121 -6.98 -14.20 1.10
CA HIS A 121 -6.18 -13.94 2.30
C HIS A 121 -6.44 -12.55 2.91
N TYR A 122 -6.98 -11.59 2.16
CA TYR A 122 -7.35 -10.28 2.71
C TYR A 122 -8.52 -10.37 3.71
N ALA A 123 -9.51 -11.25 3.48
CA ALA A 123 -10.58 -11.49 4.44
C ALA A 123 -10.04 -12.00 5.79
N ALA A 124 -9.01 -12.84 5.75
CA ALA A 124 -8.34 -13.33 6.96
C ALA A 124 -7.51 -12.26 7.69
N TYR A 125 -7.21 -11.12 7.06
CA TYR A 125 -6.59 -9.98 7.73
C TYR A 125 -7.63 -9.08 8.39
N GLU A 126 -8.78 -8.87 7.74
CA GLU A 126 -9.89 -8.10 8.31
C GLU A 126 -10.44 -8.79 9.56
N SER A 127 -10.54 -10.12 9.57
CA SER A 127 -10.98 -10.86 10.76
C SER A 127 -10.02 -10.82 11.97
N LYS A 128 -8.83 -10.23 11.82
CA LYS A 128 -7.78 -10.18 12.86
C LYS A 128 -7.70 -8.86 13.60
N THR A 129 -8.48 -7.85 13.20
CA THR A 129 -8.39 -6.51 13.76
C THR A 129 -9.75 -5.81 13.74
N ASP A 130 -9.99 -4.95 14.72
CA ASP A 130 -11.23 -4.17 14.81
C ASP A 130 -11.21 -2.90 13.95
N ARG A 131 -10.05 -2.53 13.40
CA ARG A 131 -9.95 -1.36 12.51
C ARG A 131 -10.49 -1.70 11.12
N GLU A 132 -11.16 -0.73 10.50
CA GLU A 132 -11.38 -0.78 9.07
C GLU A 132 -10.02 -0.77 8.36
N ILE A 133 -9.74 -1.80 7.55
CA ILE A 133 -8.50 -1.85 6.76
C ILE A 133 -8.60 -0.81 5.65
N PRO A 134 -7.71 0.21 5.62
CA PRO A 134 -7.78 1.25 4.62
C PRO A 134 -7.43 0.71 3.23
N VAL A 135 -8.23 1.14 2.26
CA VAL A 135 -7.98 1.00 0.83
C VAL A 135 -7.52 2.36 0.30
N VAL A 136 -6.44 2.36 -0.47
CA VAL A 136 -5.83 3.57 -1.03
C VAL A 136 -5.76 3.42 -2.53
N VAL A 137 -6.39 4.32 -3.28
CA VAL A 137 -6.24 4.39 -4.73
C VAL A 137 -5.05 5.30 -5.05
N LEU A 138 -4.17 4.84 -5.93
CA LEU A 138 -3.16 5.65 -6.58
C LEU A 138 -3.70 6.03 -7.96
N GLU A 139 -3.68 7.31 -8.25
CA GLU A 139 -4.10 7.87 -9.54
C GLU A 139 -3.01 8.78 -10.12
N PRO A 140 -2.90 8.88 -11.45
CA PRO A 140 -1.94 9.78 -12.09
C PRO A 140 -2.03 11.18 -11.50
N ALA A 141 -0.88 11.79 -11.21
CA ALA A 141 -0.89 13.20 -10.83
C ALA A 141 -1.42 13.99 -12.03
N GLU A 142 -2.51 14.74 -11.86
CA GLU A 142 -3.01 15.61 -12.92
C GLU A 142 -1.85 16.48 -13.41
N THR A 143 -1.48 16.27 -14.67
CA THR A 143 -0.62 17.23 -15.35
C THR A 143 -1.54 18.40 -15.62
N THR A 144 -1.50 19.44 -14.77
CA THR A 144 -2.15 20.71 -15.07
C THR A 144 -1.53 21.22 -16.37
N GLY A 145 -2.17 20.89 -17.49
CA GLY A 145 -1.88 21.50 -18.77
C GLY A 145 -2.13 22.98 -18.60
N ILE A 146 -1.08 23.79 -18.77
CA ILE A 146 -1.25 25.22 -18.96
C ILE A 146 -2.04 25.34 -20.27
N PRO A 147 -3.29 25.84 -20.28
CA PRO A 147 -3.94 26.16 -21.55
C PRO A 147 -3.10 27.23 -22.23
N THR A 148 -2.69 26.94 -23.47
CA THR A 148 -1.98 27.90 -24.34
C THR A 148 -2.98 28.94 -24.84
#